data_AF-A0A6J4FF43-F1
#
_entry.id   AF-A0A6J4FF43-F1
#
_cell.length_a   1.000
_cell.length_b   1.000
_cell.length_c   1.000
_cell.angle_alpha   90.00
_cell.angle_beta   90.00
_cell.angle_gamma   90.00
#
_symmetry.space_group_name_H-M   'P 1'
#
loop_
_entity.id
_entity.type
_entity.pdbx_description
1 polymer ?
#
loop_
_entity_poly.entity_id
_entity_poly.type
_entity_poly.pdbx_seq_one_letter_code
_entity_poly.pdbx_strand_id
1 'polypeptide(L)'
;MLQPLGRFFQVTETLDFNKYFLDFDKVNRFPLSFVIKIDQTKEDAITRIKSDAEKSNRFAAGKLESYMSLFENVYTLRDLREVAHKIPETALERIKSKLTLQFKLEFGLLD
;
A
#
# COMPACT_ATOMS: atom_id res chain seq x y z
N MET A 1 15.17 -17.27 7.02
CA MET A 1 13.72 -17.03 7.19
C MET A 1 13.04 -17.33 5.87
N LEU A 2 11.90 -18.01 5.89
CA LEU A 2 11.08 -18.21 4.69
C LEU A 2 10.43 -16.87 4.33
N GLN A 3 10.78 -16.32 3.17
CA GLN A 3 10.10 -15.16 2.60
C GLN A 3 9.25 -15.61 1.42
N PRO A 4 7.97 -15.21 1.34
CA PRO A 4 7.16 -15.48 0.16
C PRO A 4 7.79 -14.82 -1.07
N LEU A 5 7.79 -15.50 -2.21
CA LEU A 5 8.36 -15.03 -3.48
C LEU A 5 7.52 -13.90 -4.15
N GLY A 6 6.65 -13.24 -3.39
CA GLY A 6 5.74 -12.21 -3.87
C GLY A 6 5.72 -11.00 -2.94
N ARG A 7 5.44 -9.83 -3.50
CA ARG A 7 5.19 -8.61 -2.73
C ARG A 7 3.69 -8.50 -2.47
N PHE A 8 3.31 -8.37 -1.20
CA PHE A 8 1.92 -8.14 -0.82
C PHE A 8 1.66 -6.64 -0.74
N PHE A 9 0.60 -6.21 -1.43
CA PHE A 9 0.14 -4.85 -1.40
C PHE A 9 -1.22 -4.78 -0.72
N GLN A 10 -1.36 -3.87 0.24
CA GLN A 10 -2.65 -3.45 0.77
C GLN A 10 -3.04 -2.11 0.17
N VAL A 11 -4.30 -1.95 -0.22
CA VAL A 11 -4.81 -0.72 -0.84
C VAL A 11 -5.80 -0.07 0.11
N THR A 12 -5.63 1.23 0.39
CA THR A 12 -6.48 1.99 1.32
C THR A 12 -6.67 3.43 0.87
N GLU A 13 -7.73 4.09 1.37
CA GLU A 13 -8.05 5.50 1.10
C GLU A 13 -7.87 6.39 2.34
N THR A 14 -7.57 5.81 3.49
CA THR A 14 -7.55 6.52 4.77
C THR A 14 -6.17 6.51 5.41
N LEU A 15 -5.86 7.53 6.19
CA LEU A 15 -4.63 7.63 7.00
C LEU A 15 -4.85 7.19 8.46
N ASP A 16 -5.97 6.56 8.77
CA ASP A 16 -6.23 6.03 10.11
C ASP A 16 -5.25 4.91 10.49
N PHE A 17 -4.29 5.23 11.36
CA PHE A 17 -3.24 4.33 11.84
C PHE A 17 -3.78 3.00 12.39
N ASN A 18 -5.00 2.98 12.94
CA ASN A 18 -5.58 1.76 13.52
C ASN A 18 -5.75 0.66 12.46
N LYS A 19 -6.09 1.04 11.21
CA LYS A 19 -6.27 0.07 10.12
C LYS A 19 -4.93 -0.56 9.71
N TYR A 20 -3.90 0.26 9.57
CA TYR A 20 -2.56 -0.21 9.23
C TYR A 20 -2.02 -1.17 10.30
N PHE A 21 -2.15 -0.82 11.58
CA PHE A 21 -1.65 -1.66 12.67
C PHE A 21 -2.43 -2.97 12.77
N LEU A 22 -3.75 -2.91 12.53
CA LEU A 22 -4.57 -4.10 12.44
C LEU A 22 -4.14 -5.01 11.28
N ASP A 23 -3.82 -4.44 10.11
CA ASP A 23 -3.35 -5.24 8.97
C ASP A 23 -2.00 -5.90 9.25
N PHE A 24 -1.08 -5.23 9.96
CA PHE A 24 0.15 -5.85 10.45
C PHE A 24 -0.13 -6.98 11.43
N ASP A 25 -1.02 -6.78 12.41
CA ASP A 25 -1.36 -7.82 13.39
C ASP A 25 -2.01 -9.05 12.72
N LYS A 26 -2.83 -8.86 11.67
CA LYS A 26 -3.42 -9.96 10.88
C LYS A 26 -2.38 -10.84 10.18
N VAL A 27 -1.24 -10.26 9.79
CA VAL A 27 -0.14 -10.99 9.11
C VAL A 27 1.02 -11.31 10.05
N ASN A 28 0.75 -11.39 11.35
CA ASN A 28 1.76 -11.69 12.37
C ASN A 28 2.99 -10.76 12.32
N ARG A 29 2.73 -9.47 12.10
CA ARG A 29 3.73 -8.39 11.99
C ARG A 29 4.77 -8.62 10.90
N PHE A 30 4.38 -9.28 9.82
CA PHE A 30 5.16 -9.27 8.59
C PHE A 30 5.14 -7.87 7.95
N PRO A 31 6.27 -7.33 7.44
CA PRO A 31 6.28 -6.06 6.74
C PRO A 31 5.37 -6.07 5.51
N LEU A 32 4.59 -5.01 5.32
CA LEU A 32 3.65 -4.89 4.21
C LEU A 32 3.93 -3.63 3.39
N SER A 33 3.74 -3.75 2.08
CA SER A 33 3.72 -2.62 1.17
C SER A 33 2.29 -2.08 1.04
N PHE A 34 2.12 -0.76 0.98
CA PHE A 34 0.81 -0.10 0.90
C PHE A 34 0.70 0.80 -0.32
N VAL A 35 -0.49 0.82 -0.92
CA VAL A 35 -0.94 1.83 -1.86
C VAL A 35 -2.01 2.68 -1.16
N ILE A 36 -1.66 3.91 -0.80
CA ILE A 36 -2.55 4.85 -0.12
C ILE A 36 -3.11 5.82 -1.16
N LYS A 37 -4.41 5.70 -1.45
CA LYS A 37 -5.09 6.43 -2.52
C LYS A 37 -5.37 7.89 -2.12
N ILE A 38 -4.32 8.66 -1.87
CA ILE A 38 -4.33 10.09 -1.55
C ILE A 38 -3.37 10.85 -2.46
N ASP A 39 -3.56 12.16 -2.56
CA ASP A 39 -2.75 13.05 -3.40
C ASP A 39 -1.51 13.64 -2.71
N GLN A 40 -1.24 13.24 -1.46
CA GLN A 40 -0.07 13.68 -0.68
C GLN A 40 1.19 12.86 -1.05
N THR A 41 2.37 13.32 -0.60
CA THR A 41 3.59 12.52 -0.70
C THR A 41 3.54 11.34 0.27
N LYS A 42 4.34 10.29 0.01
CA LYS A 42 4.47 9.17 0.94
C LYS A 42 5.05 9.61 2.28
N GLU A 43 5.94 10.59 2.30
CA GLU A 43 6.54 11.16 3.51
C GLU A 43 5.49 11.86 4.36
N ASP A 44 4.61 12.67 3.75
CA ASP A 44 3.51 13.33 4.44
C ASP A 44 2.51 12.32 5.01
N ALA A 45 2.21 11.27 4.23
CA ALA A 45 1.31 10.19 4.64
C ALA A 45 1.83 9.45 5.88
N ILE A 46 3.09 8.99 5.84
CA ILE A 46 3.74 8.29 6.94
C ILE A 46 3.88 9.19 8.16
N THR A 47 4.27 10.45 7.98
CA THR A 47 4.41 11.42 9.07
C THR A 47 3.07 11.65 9.77
N ARG A 48 1.99 11.75 9.00
CA ARG A 48 0.64 11.92 9.56
C ARG A 48 0.16 10.68 10.31
N ILE A 49 0.34 9.48 9.73
CA ILE A 49 0.03 8.21 10.40
C ILE A 49 0.76 8.09 11.73
N LYS A 50 2.08 8.38 11.73
CA LYS A 50 2.90 8.36 12.95
C LYS A 50 2.41 9.37 13.98
N SER A 51 2.21 10.63 13.56
CA SER A 51 1.77 11.71 14.46
C SER A 51 0.41 11.42 15.10
N ASP A 52 -0.55 10.90 14.31
CA ASP A 52 -1.88 10.56 14.82
C ASP A 52 -1.82 9.37 15.80
N ALA A 53 -0.93 8.40 15.56
CA ALA A 53 -0.67 7.30 16.49
C ALA A 53 -0.02 7.77 17.79
N GLU A 54 0.97 8.67 17.74
CA GLU A 54 1.61 9.27 18.92
C GLU A 54 0.60 10.03 19.78
N LYS A 55 -0.21 10.90 19.15
CA LYS A 55 -1.25 11.68 19.84
C LYS A 55 -2.32 10.82 20.50
N SER A 56 -2.53 9.60 20.01
CA SER A 56 -3.50 8.69 20.60
C SER A 56 -3.14 8.25 22.02
N ASN A 57 -1.85 8.33 22.42
CA ASN A 57 -1.32 7.83 23.70
C ASN A 57 -1.66 6.35 24.00
N ARG A 58 -2.05 5.57 22.99
CA ARG A 58 -2.45 4.15 23.15
C ARG A 58 -1.27 3.17 23.14
N PHE A 59 -0.09 3.63 22.73
CA PHE A 59 1.08 2.78 22.53
C PHE A 59 2.29 3.36 23.25
N ALA A 60 3.08 2.49 23.89
CA ALA A 60 4.41 2.86 24.32
C ALA A 60 5.30 3.17 23.10
N ALA A 61 6.22 4.13 23.23
CA ALA A 61 7.07 4.60 22.14
C ALA A 61 7.76 3.45 21.38
N GLY A 62 8.34 2.48 22.09
CA GLY A 62 9.00 1.32 21.46
C GLY A 62 8.05 0.44 20.62
N LYS A 63 6.79 0.27 21.04
CA LYS A 63 5.80 -0.50 20.27
C LYS A 63 5.36 0.26 19.02
N LEU A 64 5.23 1.58 19.12
CA LEU A 64 4.89 2.42 17.98
C LEU A 64 5.98 2.35 16.91
N GLU A 65 7.25 2.56 17.27
CA GLU A 65 8.36 2.47 16.31
C GLU A 65 8.43 1.08 15.67
N SER A 66 8.13 0.03 16.44
CA SER A 66 8.05 -1.33 15.91
C SER A 66 6.92 -1.53 14.90
N TYR A 67 5.82 -0.77 14.93
CA TYR A 67 4.81 -0.81 13.87
C TYR A 67 5.22 0.05 12.68
N MET A 68 5.79 1.23 12.95
CA MET A 68 6.24 2.13 11.87
C MET A 68 7.33 1.49 11.02
N SER A 69 8.17 0.61 11.58
CA SER A 69 9.19 -0.14 10.85
C SER A 69 8.64 -1.26 9.95
N LEU A 70 7.35 -1.61 10.07
CA LEU A 70 6.71 -2.65 9.25
C LEU A 70 6.16 -2.12 7.92
N PHE A 71 6.15 -0.81 7.72
CA PHE A 71 5.86 -0.22 6.42
C PHE A 71 7.05 -0.48 5.48
N GLU A 72 6.90 -1.46 4.59
CA GLU A 72 7.99 -1.86 3.68
C GLU A 72 8.15 -0.86 2.53
N ASN A 73 7.08 -0.61 1.77
CA ASN A 73 7.01 0.43 0.75
C ASN A 73 5.65 1.12 0.85
N VAL A 74 5.62 2.43 0.64
CA VAL A 74 4.37 3.20 0.54
C VAL A 74 4.35 3.95 -0.78
N TYR A 75 3.27 3.76 -1.52
CA TYR A 75 2.99 4.43 -2.78
C TYR A 75 1.70 5.24 -2.65
N THR A 76 1.71 6.49 -3.11
CA THR A 76 0.51 7.33 -3.17
C THR A 76 0.01 7.50 -4.61
N LEU A 77 -1.15 8.15 -4.80
CA LEU A 77 -1.62 8.46 -6.16
C LEU A 77 -0.65 9.38 -6.90
N ARG A 78 0.08 10.23 -6.18
CA ARG A 78 1.13 11.06 -6.75
C ARG A 78 2.24 10.20 -7.35
N ASP A 79 2.75 9.23 -6.60
CA ASP A 79 3.80 8.31 -7.07
C ASP A 79 3.32 7.51 -8.29
N LEU A 80 2.11 6.97 -8.22
CA LEU A 80 1.54 6.17 -9.30
C LEU A 80 1.32 6.99 -10.57
N ARG A 81 0.84 8.24 -10.44
CA ARG A 81 0.72 9.15 -11.60
C ARG A 81 2.09 9.47 -12.18
N GLU A 82 3.09 9.78 -11.36
CA GLU A 82 4.43 10.08 -11.86
C GLU A 82 5.01 8.89 -12.65
N VAL A 83 4.85 7.66 -12.14
CA VAL A 83 5.24 6.45 -12.86
C VAL A 83 4.45 6.29 -14.16
N ALA A 84 3.12 6.48 -14.13
CA ALA A 84 2.29 6.35 -15.30
C ALA A 84 2.68 7.31 -16.43
N HIS A 85 3.01 8.57 -16.11
CA HIS A 85 3.46 9.56 -17.10
C HIS A 85 4.81 9.21 -17.75
N LYS A 86 5.63 8.38 -17.11
CA LYS A 86 6.91 7.91 -17.65
C LYS A 86 6.76 6.68 -18.55
N ILE A 87 5.58 6.07 -18.59
CA ILE A 87 5.30 4.88 -19.40
C ILE A 87 4.77 5.33 -20.78
N PRO A 88 5.31 4.80 -21.89
CA PRO A 88 4.75 5.08 -23.22
C PRO A 88 3.28 4.64 -23.32
N GLU A 89 2.45 5.44 -23.99
CA GLU A 89 1.01 5.17 -24.15
C GLU A 89 0.73 3.77 -24.68
N THR A 90 1.52 3.31 -25.66
CA THR A 90 1.39 1.95 -26.24
C THR A 90 1.67 0.85 -25.22
N ALA A 91 2.57 1.07 -24.27
CA ALA A 91 2.83 0.14 -23.18
C ALA A 91 1.71 0.18 -22.13
N LEU A 92 1.17 1.36 -21.84
CA LEU A 92 0.03 1.54 -20.94
C LEU A 92 -1.22 0.82 -21.47
N GLU A 93 -1.53 0.97 -22.75
CA GLU A 93 -2.65 0.27 -23.41
C GLU A 93 -2.48 -1.24 -23.40
N ARG A 94 -1.24 -1.73 -23.56
CA ARG A 94 -0.94 -3.16 -23.43
C ARG A 94 -1.17 -3.65 -21.99
N ILE A 95 -0.81 -2.86 -20.98
CA ILE A 95 -1.05 -3.20 -19.57
C ILE A 95 -2.55 -3.24 -19.29
N LYS A 96 -3.31 -2.22 -19.70
CA LYS A 96 -4.77 -2.18 -19.54
C LYS A 96 -5.44 -3.39 -20.21
N SER A 97 -5.04 -3.70 -21.45
CA SER A 97 -5.59 -4.83 -22.20
C SER A 97 -5.33 -6.17 -21.49
N LYS A 98 -4.12 -6.38 -20.97
CA LYS A 98 -3.78 -7.58 -20.18
C LYS A 98 -4.58 -7.65 -18.87
N LEU A 99 -4.72 -6.53 -18.17
CA LEU A 99 -5.49 -6.47 -16.93
C LEU A 99 -6.97 -6.82 -17.18
N THR A 100 -7.57 -6.25 -18.23
CA THR A 100 -8.95 -6.57 -18.64
C THR A 100 -9.09 -8.04 -19.00
N LEU A 101 -8.15 -8.62 -19.75
CA LEU A 101 -8.18 -10.05 -20.08
C LEU A 101 -8.09 -10.92 -18.83
N GLN A 102 -7.17 -10.61 -17.91
CA GLN A 102 -7.00 -11.34 -16.66
C GLN A 102 -8.26 -11.25 -15.79
N PHE A 103 -8.85 -10.07 -15.67
CA PHE A 103 -10.13 -9.88 -14.99
C PHE A 103 -11.23 -10.73 -15.63
N LYS A 104 -11.37 -10.71 -16.97
CA LYS A 104 -12.36 -11.55 -17.65
C LYS A 104 -12.12 -13.04 -17.41
N LEU A 105 -10.86 -13.50 -17.41
CA LEU A 105 -10.51 -14.89 -17.10
C LEU A 105 -10.90 -15.28 -15.67
N GLU A 106 -10.54 -14.45 -14.69
CA GLU A 106 -10.82 -14.70 -13.27
C GLU A 106 -12.32 -14.77 -12.97
N PHE A 107 -13.13 -13.98 -13.68
CA PHE A 107 -14.57 -13.92 -13.51
C PHE A 107 -15.36 -14.76 -14.53
N GLY A 108 -14.68 -15.51 -15.41
CA GLY A 108 -15.33 -16.35 -16.41
C GLY A 108 -16.17 -15.58 -17.45
N LEU A 109 -15.74 -14.37 -17.82
CA LEU A 109 -16.44 -13.46 -18.75
C LEU A 109 -15.91 -13.55 -20.19
N LEU A 110 -15.26 -14.67 -20.55
CA LEU A 110 -14.79 -14.93 -21.91
C LEU A 110 -15.84 -15.79 -22.63
N ASP A 111 -16.89 -15.13 -23.12
CA ASP A 111 -17.95 -15.71 -23.94
C ASP A 111 -17.93 -15.11 -25.36
#